data_AF-A0A932LPU2-F1
#
_entry.id   AF-A0A932LPU2-F1
#
_cell.length_a   1.000
_cell.length_b   1.000
_cell.length_c   1.000
_cell.angle_alpha   90.00
_cell.angle_beta   90.00
_cell.angle_gamma   90.00
#
_symmetry.space_group_name_H-M   'P 1'
#
loop_
_entity.id
_entity.type
_entity.pdbx_description
1 polymer ?
#
loop_
_entity_poly.entity_id
_entity_poly.type
_entity_poly.pdbx_seq_one_letter_code
_entity_poly.pdbx_strand_id
1 'polypeptide(L)'
;MQIWKSHTLRFGVLLLLTTILAVSASAVTFTNASLKGGYGYLINRWTADVSVNQNAVVGVMVFDGLGHMTFSNTAVLGGIVQTASGSGTYAINANGTGTITFTTGSNPPVFAIVLNSNAAGQANGFQLLTKNDNNNRIESGTALLQDTAATTYTIANVKGSFGLLLNTWTANSSELEDGILALLTFDGKGKIKGTFSGVSSGVFESGTVTGTYTVNADGHGSFSLIASDGATPTIAFALNTAKTGLAKGLQVLETSGSGNSVHSGTAVKQ
;
A
#
# COMPACT_ATOMS: atom_id res chain seq x y z
N MET A 1 26.99 -70.71 58.38
CA MET A 1 26.31 -71.50 57.32
C MET A 1 25.78 -70.54 56.27
N GLN A 2 26.27 -70.67 55.03
CA GLN A 2 25.59 -70.35 53.76
C GLN A 2 24.93 -68.97 53.49
N ILE A 3 25.66 -68.09 52.78
CA ILE A 3 25.49 -67.75 51.34
C ILE A 3 24.06 -67.41 50.80
N TRP A 4 23.93 -66.15 50.33
CA TRP A 4 23.27 -65.61 49.09
C TRP A 4 22.06 -64.63 49.13
N LYS A 5 22.40 -63.41 48.65
CA LYS A 5 21.71 -62.36 47.86
C LYS A 5 20.28 -62.57 47.33
N SER A 6 19.48 -61.50 47.37
CA SER A 6 18.80 -60.95 46.17
C SER A 6 18.35 -59.48 46.36
N HIS A 7 18.43 -58.72 45.27
CA HIS A 7 18.14 -57.30 45.12
C HIS A 7 16.63 -57.00 45.03
N THR A 8 16.22 -55.76 45.35
CA THR A 8 15.16 -54.91 44.72
C THR A 8 14.71 -53.85 45.74
N LEU A 9 14.35 -52.61 45.46
CA LEU A 9 14.32 -51.74 44.28
C LEU A 9 14.30 -50.29 44.85
N ARG A 10 14.99 -49.36 44.20
CA ARG A 10 15.08 -47.93 44.59
C ARG A 10 13.74 -47.22 44.35
N PHE A 11 13.31 -46.37 45.27
CA PHE A 11 12.45 -45.22 44.96
C PHE A 11 13.13 -43.95 45.46
N GLY A 12 13.99 -43.40 44.60
CA GLY A 12 14.42 -42.01 44.72
C GLY A 12 13.31 -41.13 44.19
N VAL A 13 12.82 -40.21 45.01
CA VAL A 13 11.99 -39.09 44.55
C VAL A 13 12.92 -38.15 43.80
N LEU A 14 12.89 -38.25 42.47
CA LEU A 14 13.56 -37.32 41.57
C LEU A 14 12.69 -36.05 41.49
N LEU A 15 13.10 -35.00 42.20
CA LEU A 15 12.50 -33.67 42.09
C LEU A 15 12.93 -33.07 40.74
N LEU A 16 12.10 -33.23 39.72
CA LEU A 16 12.32 -32.65 38.39
C LEU A 16 11.98 -31.15 38.44
N LEU A 17 12.98 -30.30 38.68
CA LEU A 17 12.87 -28.85 38.57
C LEU A 17 12.74 -28.47 37.09
N THR A 18 11.52 -28.37 36.58
CA THR A 18 11.25 -27.84 35.24
C THR A 18 11.42 -26.32 35.29
N THR A 19 12.59 -25.84 34.85
CA THR A 19 12.77 -24.45 34.47
C THR A 19 11.90 -24.18 33.24
N ILE A 20 10.71 -23.63 33.46
CA ILE A 20 9.95 -22.97 32.40
C ILE A 20 10.78 -21.74 32.00
N LEU A 21 11.64 -21.91 30.99
CA LEU A 21 12.09 -20.78 30.20
C LEU A 21 10.83 -20.21 29.54
N ALA A 22 10.20 -19.25 30.20
CA ALA A 22 9.34 -18.30 29.54
C ALA A 22 10.23 -17.58 28.53
N VAL A 23 10.33 -18.13 27.32
CA VAL A 23 10.81 -17.41 26.16
C VAL A 23 9.80 -16.29 26.00
N SER A 24 10.08 -15.17 26.65
CA SER A 24 9.41 -13.92 26.36
C SER A 24 9.61 -13.74 24.88
N ALA A 25 8.56 -13.92 24.08
CA ALA A 25 8.60 -13.54 22.68
C ALA A 25 9.12 -12.11 22.67
N SER A 26 10.36 -11.91 22.23
CA SER A 26 10.98 -10.59 22.25
C SER A 26 10.05 -9.71 21.44
N ALA A 27 9.35 -8.79 22.12
CA ALA A 27 8.46 -7.87 21.45
C ALA A 27 9.32 -7.13 20.44
N VAL A 28 9.01 -7.27 19.16
CA VAL A 28 9.74 -6.60 18.09
C VAL A 28 9.72 -5.12 18.40
N THR A 29 10.89 -4.55 18.70
CA THR A 29 11.03 -3.13 19.00
C THR A 29 11.26 -2.39 17.69
N PHE A 30 10.34 -1.49 17.37
CA PHE A 30 10.44 -0.65 16.18
C PHE A 30 11.29 0.59 16.46
N THR A 31 11.98 1.08 15.44
CA THR A 31 12.72 2.34 15.45
C THR A 31 12.59 3.01 14.08
N ASN A 32 13.19 4.18 13.89
CA ASN A 32 13.25 4.79 12.55
C ASN A 32 13.88 3.84 11.52
N ALA A 33 14.84 3.00 11.92
CA ALA A 33 15.44 2.00 11.04
C ALA A 33 14.45 0.96 10.50
N SER A 34 13.28 0.82 11.16
CA SER A 34 12.19 -0.03 10.68
C SER A 34 11.47 0.51 9.46
N LEU A 35 11.62 1.80 9.15
CA LEU A 35 11.13 2.43 7.92
C LEU A 35 12.32 2.85 7.07
N LYS A 36 12.67 2.02 6.09
CA LYS A 36 13.78 2.26 5.18
C LYS A 36 13.42 1.79 3.77
N GLY A 37 13.83 2.55 2.75
CA GLY A 37 13.56 2.24 1.35
C GLY A 37 12.26 2.85 0.83
N GLY A 38 11.89 2.46 -0.38
CA GLY A 38 10.69 2.95 -1.08
C GLY A 38 9.43 2.22 -0.64
N TYR A 39 8.36 2.97 -0.40
CA TYR A 39 7.01 2.46 -0.11
C TYR A 39 6.03 3.13 -1.07
N GLY A 40 5.37 2.32 -1.90
CA GLY A 40 4.20 2.78 -2.66
C GLY A 40 3.08 3.11 -1.68
N TYR A 41 2.33 4.18 -1.92
CA TYR A 41 1.22 4.55 -1.06
C TYR A 41 0.00 5.00 -1.85
N LEU A 42 -1.17 4.82 -1.25
CA LEU A 42 -2.45 5.34 -1.69
C LEU A 42 -3.16 5.94 -0.47
N ILE A 43 -3.55 7.20 -0.58
CA ILE A 43 -4.34 7.92 0.41
C ILE A 43 -5.61 8.41 -0.27
N ASN A 44 -6.74 8.18 0.36
CA ASN A 44 -8.02 8.76 -0.03
C ASN A 44 -8.46 9.73 1.06
N ARG A 45 -8.97 10.89 0.63
CA ARG A 45 -9.82 11.73 1.45
C ARG A 45 -11.25 11.26 1.30
N TRP A 46 -11.91 11.10 2.43
CA TRP A 46 -13.34 10.91 2.53
C TRP A 46 -13.97 12.09 3.26
N THR A 47 -15.13 12.50 2.78
CA THR A 47 -15.99 13.52 3.36
C THR A 47 -17.43 13.19 3.00
N ALA A 48 -18.36 13.47 3.91
CA ALA A 48 -19.80 13.41 3.62
C ALA A 48 -20.34 14.75 3.06
N ASP A 49 -19.52 15.80 3.08
CA ASP A 49 -19.88 17.12 2.57
C ASP A 49 -19.75 17.17 1.04
N VAL A 50 -20.89 17.27 0.36
CA VAL A 50 -20.98 17.35 -1.11
C VAL A 50 -20.32 18.59 -1.71
N SER A 51 -20.14 19.66 -0.91
CA SER A 51 -19.47 20.88 -1.34
C SER A 51 -17.94 20.78 -1.27
N VAL A 52 -17.44 19.70 -0.69
CA VAL A 52 -16.01 19.44 -0.53
C VAL A 52 -15.57 18.43 -1.56
N ASN A 53 -14.49 18.79 -2.25
CA ASN A 53 -13.86 17.94 -3.23
C ASN A 53 -13.38 16.60 -2.64
N GLN A 54 -13.56 15.49 -3.34
CA GLN A 54 -12.87 14.25 -3.05
C GLN A 54 -11.44 14.38 -3.56
N ASN A 55 -10.52 13.82 -2.79
CA ASN A 55 -9.10 13.85 -3.10
C ASN A 55 -8.53 12.46 -2.96
N ALA A 56 -7.58 12.12 -3.82
CA ALA A 56 -6.79 10.91 -3.66
C ALA A 56 -5.37 11.16 -4.15
N VAL A 57 -4.42 10.43 -3.58
CA VAL A 57 -3.00 10.55 -3.88
C VAL A 57 -2.42 9.15 -3.98
N VAL A 58 -1.73 8.87 -5.09
CA VAL A 58 -0.91 7.66 -5.26
C VAL A 58 0.53 8.07 -5.52
N GLY A 59 1.49 7.38 -4.92
CA GLY A 59 2.88 7.78 -5.05
C GLY A 59 3.84 6.87 -4.33
N VAL A 60 5.07 7.35 -4.17
CA VAL A 60 6.15 6.67 -3.47
C VAL A 60 6.72 7.58 -2.39
N MET A 61 6.93 7.04 -1.20
CA MET A 61 7.74 7.64 -0.15
C MET A 61 9.03 6.86 0.03
N VAL A 62 10.18 7.53 0.08
CA VAL A 62 11.49 6.91 0.29
C VAL A 62 12.04 7.32 1.65
N PHE A 63 12.21 6.35 2.54
CA PHE A 63 12.66 6.57 3.93
C PHE A 63 14.15 6.23 4.09
N ASP A 64 14.87 7.06 4.84
CA ASP A 64 16.31 6.91 5.09
C ASP A 64 16.68 5.94 6.23
N GLY A 65 15.73 5.49 7.05
CA GLY A 65 15.98 4.77 8.30
C GLY A 65 16.46 5.63 9.48
N LEU A 66 16.59 6.95 9.32
CA LEU A 66 17.13 7.89 10.30
C LEU A 66 16.14 8.98 10.74
N GLY A 67 15.07 9.23 9.98
CA GLY A 67 13.99 10.17 10.32
C GLY A 67 13.63 11.16 9.22
N HIS A 68 14.20 11.04 8.02
CA HIS A 68 13.84 11.86 6.84
C HIS A 68 13.28 11.01 5.70
N MET A 69 12.34 11.59 4.98
CA MET A 69 11.79 10.96 3.79
C MET A 69 11.71 11.94 2.63
N THR A 70 11.73 11.41 1.41
CA THR A 70 11.31 12.10 0.20
C THR A 70 10.06 11.44 -0.35
N PHE A 71 9.33 12.15 -1.22
CA PHE A 71 8.19 11.57 -1.91
C PHE A 71 8.05 12.11 -3.33
N SER A 72 7.35 11.33 -4.15
CA SER A 72 6.82 11.69 -5.47
C SER A 72 5.40 11.14 -5.59
N ASN A 73 4.48 11.88 -6.20
CA ASN A 73 3.10 11.42 -6.35
C ASN A 73 2.37 12.00 -7.56
N THR A 74 1.24 11.35 -7.85
CA THR A 74 0.13 11.92 -8.60
C THR A 74 -1.07 12.04 -7.66
N ALA A 75 -1.72 13.18 -7.70
CA ALA A 75 -2.91 13.48 -6.92
C ALA A 75 -4.05 13.90 -7.85
N VAL A 76 -5.27 13.52 -7.47
CA VAL A 76 -6.50 14.14 -7.97
C VAL A 76 -7.03 15.00 -6.84
N LEU A 77 -7.01 16.32 -7.02
CA LEU A 77 -7.46 17.29 -6.03
C LEU A 77 -8.64 18.07 -6.61
N GLY A 78 -9.87 17.68 -6.25
CA GLY A 78 -11.08 18.28 -6.83
C GLY A 78 -11.18 18.13 -8.34
N GLY A 79 -10.94 16.92 -8.84
CA GLY A 79 -10.94 16.60 -10.26
C GLY A 79 -9.72 17.11 -11.04
N ILE A 80 -8.80 17.85 -10.40
CA ILE A 80 -7.58 18.34 -11.04
C ILE A 80 -6.43 17.37 -10.77
N VAL A 81 -5.87 16.80 -11.83
CA VAL A 81 -4.66 15.97 -11.76
C VAL A 81 -3.44 16.85 -11.55
N GLN A 82 -2.63 16.52 -10.56
CA GLN A 82 -1.38 17.22 -10.24
C GLN A 82 -0.31 16.20 -9.89
N THR A 83 0.94 16.53 -10.20
CA THR A 83 2.10 15.77 -9.72
C THR A 83 2.91 16.62 -8.77
N ALA A 84 3.45 16.02 -7.73
CA ALA A 84 4.29 16.70 -6.76
C ALA A 84 5.44 15.82 -6.30
N SER A 85 6.52 16.48 -5.88
CA SER A 85 7.61 15.86 -5.15
C SER A 85 8.06 16.76 -4.01
N GLY A 86 8.66 16.16 -2.99
CA GLY A 86 9.07 16.90 -1.81
C GLY A 86 9.76 16.03 -0.77
N SER A 87 9.79 16.55 0.46
CA SER A 87 10.40 15.88 1.59
C SER A 87 9.52 15.92 2.83
N GLY A 88 9.99 15.24 3.86
CA GLY A 88 9.33 15.18 5.15
C GLY A 88 10.24 14.56 6.20
N THR A 89 9.68 14.46 7.41
CA THR A 89 10.32 13.79 8.55
C THR A 89 9.38 12.73 9.11
N TYR A 90 9.93 11.77 9.85
CA TYR A 90 9.15 10.78 10.55
C TYR A 90 9.82 10.34 11.86
N ALA A 91 9.00 9.82 12.77
CA ALA A 91 9.44 9.28 14.04
C ALA A 91 8.64 8.02 14.38
N ILE A 92 9.35 6.95 14.76
CA ILE A 92 8.77 5.65 15.10
C ILE A 92 9.00 5.31 16.56
N ASN A 93 7.90 5.02 17.25
CA ASN A 93 7.89 4.54 18.61
C ASN A 93 8.18 3.03 18.64
N ALA A 94 8.68 2.55 19.78
CA ALA A 94 9.02 1.15 19.99
C ALA A 94 7.85 0.17 19.74
N ASN A 95 6.61 0.63 19.91
CA ASN A 95 5.39 -0.15 19.69
C ASN A 95 4.91 -0.17 18.22
N GLY A 96 5.67 0.40 17.28
CA GLY A 96 5.32 0.43 15.87
C GLY A 96 4.32 1.54 15.47
N THR A 97 3.89 2.37 16.41
CA THR A 97 3.19 3.62 16.08
C THR A 97 4.19 4.70 15.69
N GLY A 98 3.75 5.74 14.98
CA GLY A 98 4.63 6.85 14.63
C GLY A 98 3.92 8.05 14.05
N THR A 99 4.70 8.99 13.55
CA THR A 99 4.22 10.16 12.83
C THR A 99 5.04 10.37 11.57
N ILE A 100 4.39 10.77 10.48
CA ILE A 100 5.03 11.34 9.27
C ILE A 100 4.58 12.79 9.15
N THR A 101 5.51 13.71 8.90
CA THR A 101 5.26 15.14 8.67
C THR A 101 5.82 15.51 7.30
N PHE A 102 4.96 15.96 6.39
CA PHE A 102 5.39 16.51 5.11
C PHE A 102 5.93 17.94 5.32
N THR A 103 6.78 18.45 4.44
CA THR A 103 7.31 19.83 4.51
C THR A 103 6.78 20.74 3.40
N THR A 104 5.93 20.23 2.53
CA THR A 104 5.38 20.96 1.39
C THR A 104 4.04 21.61 1.71
N GLY A 105 3.84 22.86 1.27
CA GLY A 105 2.59 23.61 1.41
C GLY A 105 2.56 24.55 2.63
N SER A 106 1.51 25.36 2.73
CA SER A 106 1.31 26.32 3.84
C SER A 106 0.82 25.68 5.14
N ASN A 107 0.17 24.51 5.04
CA ASN A 107 -0.22 23.66 6.16
C ASN A 107 0.14 22.21 5.83
N PRO A 108 1.39 21.79 6.07
CA PRO A 108 1.83 20.47 5.66
C PRO A 108 1.04 19.37 6.38
N PRO A 109 0.59 18.33 5.66
CA PRO A 109 -0.17 17.26 6.28
C PRO A 109 0.73 16.45 7.23
N VAL A 110 0.13 16.03 8.34
CA VAL A 110 0.77 15.21 9.36
C VAL A 110 -0.07 13.97 9.58
N PHE A 111 0.55 12.80 9.47
CA PHE A 111 -0.11 11.51 9.59
C PHE A 111 0.35 10.80 10.85
N ALA A 112 -0.60 10.23 11.59
CA ALA A 112 -0.34 9.12 12.49
C ALA A 112 -0.16 7.84 11.65
N ILE A 113 0.77 6.99 12.04
CA ILE A 113 1.04 5.73 11.34
C ILE A 113 1.14 4.54 12.29
N VAL A 114 0.82 3.36 11.76
CA VAL A 114 1.04 2.07 12.43
C VAL A 114 1.73 1.13 11.45
N LEU A 115 2.89 0.60 11.84
CA LEU A 115 3.69 -0.30 11.02
C LEU A 115 3.12 -1.72 11.03
N ASN A 116 3.14 -2.36 9.86
CA ASN A 116 2.89 -3.79 9.69
C ASN A 116 4.22 -4.48 9.36
N SER A 117 4.63 -5.45 10.19
CA SER A 117 5.79 -6.29 9.92
C SER A 117 5.54 -7.75 10.29
N ASN A 118 6.12 -8.66 9.50
CA ASN A 118 6.17 -10.10 9.77
C ASN A 118 7.55 -10.59 10.29
N ALA A 119 8.54 -9.69 10.42
CA ALA A 119 9.87 -10.01 10.93
C ALA A 119 10.49 -8.81 11.68
N ALA A 120 11.45 -9.07 12.56
CA ALA A 120 12.15 -8.03 13.29
C ALA A 120 13.03 -7.19 12.34
N GLY A 121 12.77 -5.88 12.25
CA GLY A 121 13.75 -4.92 11.72
C GLY A 121 13.30 -4.01 10.58
N GLN A 122 12.35 -4.39 9.73
CA GLN A 122 11.83 -3.54 8.64
C GLN A 122 10.35 -3.79 8.40
N ALA A 123 9.57 -2.73 8.22
CA ALA A 123 8.13 -2.81 7.97
C ALA A 123 7.84 -3.23 6.52
N ASN A 124 6.88 -4.14 6.33
CA ASN A 124 6.35 -4.50 5.00
C ASN A 124 5.36 -3.45 4.47
N GLY A 125 4.84 -2.63 5.36
CA GLY A 125 3.91 -1.56 5.05
C GLY A 125 3.45 -0.86 6.31
N PHE A 126 2.55 0.10 6.15
CA PHE A 126 1.95 0.84 7.25
C PHE A 126 0.61 1.45 6.84
N GLN A 127 -0.22 1.73 7.84
CA GLN A 127 -1.46 2.50 7.69
C GLN A 127 -1.19 3.96 8.00
N LEU A 128 -1.93 4.87 7.35
CA LEU A 128 -1.85 6.31 7.57
C LEU A 128 -3.21 6.87 7.94
N LEU A 129 -3.23 7.83 8.88
CA LEU A 129 -4.39 8.63 9.22
C LEU A 129 -3.96 10.08 9.48
N THR A 130 -4.54 11.05 8.77
CA THR A 130 -4.23 12.47 8.99
C THR A 130 -4.63 12.89 10.40
N LYS A 131 -3.77 13.65 11.09
CA LYS A 131 -3.95 14.07 12.49
C LYS A 131 -4.12 15.57 12.68
N ASN A 132 -3.86 16.37 11.65
CA ASN A 132 -3.95 17.83 11.69
C ASN A 132 -5.04 18.39 10.75
N ASP A 133 -6.06 17.59 10.43
CA ASP A 133 -7.29 18.08 9.82
C ASP A 133 -8.32 18.36 10.92
N ASN A 134 -8.78 19.61 10.98
CA ASN A 134 -9.80 20.07 11.93
C ASN A 134 -11.18 20.19 11.27
N ASN A 135 -11.32 19.73 10.03
CA ASN A 135 -12.60 19.70 9.32
C ASN A 135 -13.27 18.33 9.50
N ASN A 136 -14.56 18.24 9.16
CA ASN A 136 -15.31 16.97 9.16
C ASN A 136 -14.93 16.09 7.96
N ARG A 137 -13.66 15.70 7.86
CA ARG A 137 -13.06 14.96 6.75
C ARG A 137 -12.04 13.97 7.30
N ILE A 138 -11.82 12.88 6.59
CA ILE A 138 -10.84 11.85 6.96
C ILE A 138 -9.93 11.62 5.78
N GLU A 139 -8.63 11.76 5.99
CA GLU A 139 -7.61 11.31 5.04
C GLU A 139 -6.92 10.09 5.62
N SER A 140 -7.00 8.98 4.90
CA SER A 140 -6.43 7.72 5.34
C SER A 140 -5.93 6.88 4.17
N GLY A 141 -5.03 5.96 4.46
CA GLY A 141 -4.40 5.20 3.40
C GLY A 141 -3.52 4.08 3.90
N THR A 142 -2.86 3.45 2.94
CA THR A 142 -1.87 2.40 3.19
C THR A 142 -0.62 2.69 2.39
N ALA A 143 0.51 2.23 2.90
CA ALA A 143 1.76 2.19 2.18
C ALA A 143 2.36 0.78 2.26
N LEU A 144 2.95 0.31 1.18
CA LEU A 144 3.50 -1.03 1.03
C LEU A 144 4.92 -0.95 0.51
N LEU A 145 5.81 -1.72 1.13
CA LEU A 145 7.23 -1.77 0.78
C LEU A 145 7.38 -2.17 -0.69
N GLN A 146 8.11 -1.36 -1.47
CA GLN A 146 8.41 -1.66 -2.85
C GLN A 146 9.53 -2.70 -2.93
N ASP A 147 10.71 -2.41 -2.39
CA ASP A 147 11.79 -3.39 -2.24
C ASP A 147 12.80 -2.92 -1.18
N THR A 148 13.57 -3.84 -0.63
CA THR A 148 14.60 -3.53 0.37
C THR A 148 15.96 -3.15 -0.23
N ALA A 149 16.19 -3.46 -1.51
CA ALA A 149 17.46 -3.33 -2.20
C ALA A 149 17.37 -2.61 -3.56
N ALA A 150 16.21 -2.61 -4.21
CA ALA A 150 16.03 -1.94 -5.49
C ALA A 150 16.10 -0.41 -5.31
N THR A 151 16.88 0.22 -6.18
CA THR A 151 17.03 1.68 -6.25
C THR A 151 16.42 2.26 -7.53
N THR A 152 16.11 1.41 -8.51
CA THR A 152 15.46 1.81 -9.76
C THR A 152 14.45 0.77 -10.24
N TYR A 153 13.39 1.25 -10.89
CA TYR A 153 12.35 0.45 -11.52
C TYR A 153 12.20 0.81 -13.01
N THR A 154 11.64 -0.13 -13.76
CA THR A 154 11.42 -0.09 -15.21
C THR A 154 10.11 -0.79 -15.55
N ILE A 155 9.67 -0.66 -16.81
CA ILE A 155 8.49 -1.36 -17.33
C ILE A 155 8.59 -2.89 -17.21
N ALA A 156 9.78 -3.47 -17.11
CA ALA A 156 9.94 -4.91 -16.91
C ALA A 156 9.45 -5.36 -15.52
N ASN A 157 9.48 -4.48 -14.52
CA ASN A 157 9.10 -4.80 -13.15
C ASN A 157 7.59 -5.06 -13.00
N VAL A 158 6.73 -4.58 -13.90
CA VAL A 158 5.28 -4.83 -13.87
C VAL A 158 4.85 -6.01 -14.73
N LYS A 159 5.77 -6.76 -15.35
CA LYS A 159 5.40 -7.87 -16.22
C LYS A 159 4.59 -8.94 -15.48
N GLY A 160 3.46 -9.34 -16.08
CA GLY A 160 2.58 -10.39 -15.57
C GLY A 160 1.11 -10.01 -15.59
N SER A 161 0.28 -10.87 -14.99
CA SER A 161 -1.16 -10.67 -14.87
C SER A 161 -1.53 -10.16 -13.49
N PHE A 162 -2.43 -9.18 -13.42
CA PHE A 162 -2.89 -8.55 -12.19
C PHE A 162 -4.42 -8.49 -12.17
N GLY A 163 -5.00 -8.93 -11.06
CA GLY A 163 -6.40 -8.67 -10.73
C GLY A 163 -6.50 -7.27 -10.13
N LEU A 164 -7.21 -6.38 -10.80
CA LEU A 164 -7.45 -4.99 -10.43
C LEU A 164 -8.83 -4.85 -9.80
N LEU A 165 -8.91 -4.11 -8.71
CA LEU A 165 -10.14 -3.54 -8.15
C LEU A 165 -10.03 -2.02 -8.15
N LEU A 166 -11.02 -1.34 -8.71
CA LEU A 166 -11.21 0.11 -8.66
C LEU A 166 -12.61 0.41 -8.12
N ASN A 167 -12.71 1.37 -7.21
CA ASN A 167 -13.99 1.85 -6.68
C ASN A 167 -14.06 3.36 -6.73
N THR A 168 -15.28 3.85 -6.87
CA THR A 168 -15.60 5.27 -6.76
C THR A 168 -15.79 5.72 -5.33
N TRP A 169 -15.19 6.86 -5.02
CA TRP A 169 -15.39 7.59 -3.79
C TRP A 169 -16.01 8.94 -4.15
N THR A 170 -17.27 9.13 -3.75
CA THR A 170 -18.03 10.37 -3.93
C THR A 170 -18.84 10.66 -2.67
N ALA A 171 -19.05 11.94 -2.36
CA ALA A 171 -20.01 12.37 -1.34
C ALA A 171 -21.40 12.61 -1.95
N ASN A 172 -21.45 12.83 -3.26
CA ASN A 172 -22.64 13.22 -3.97
C ASN A 172 -23.44 11.97 -4.35
N SER A 173 -24.57 11.76 -3.67
CA SER A 173 -25.49 10.64 -3.91
C SER A 173 -26.16 10.66 -5.29
N SER A 174 -26.01 11.76 -6.04
CA SER A 174 -26.48 11.86 -7.42
C SER A 174 -25.40 11.52 -8.45
N GLU A 175 -24.13 11.41 -8.04
CA GLU A 175 -23.08 10.87 -8.91
C GLU A 175 -23.18 9.36 -8.98
N LEU A 176 -22.69 8.81 -10.08
CA LEU A 176 -22.65 7.38 -10.30
C LEU A 176 -21.59 6.75 -9.40
N GLU A 177 -21.95 5.69 -8.70
CA GLU A 177 -20.99 4.84 -8.00
C GLU A 177 -20.59 3.70 -8.93
N ASP A 178 -19.29 3.63 -9.22
CA ASP A 178 -18.73 2.57 -10.05
C ASP A 178 -17.83 1.64 -9.23
N GLY A 179 -17.90 0.36 -9.55
CA GLY A 179 -17.00 -0.68 -9.05
C GLY A 179 -16.53 -1.56 -10.20
N ILE A 180 -15.23 -1.68 -10.40
CA ILE A 180 -14.63 -2.39 -11.54
C ILE A 180 -13.66 -3.46 -11.03
N LEU A 181 -13.83 -4.68 -11.54
CA LEU A 181 -12.85 -5.76 -11.48
C LEU A 181 -12.24 -5.96 -12.86
N ALA A 182 -10.91 -6.03 -12.96
CA ALA A 182 -10.25 -6.32 -14.23
C ALA A 182 -9.11 -7.33 -14.08
N LEU A 183 -8.85 -8.11 -15.13
CA LEU A 183 -7.65 -8.93 -15.26
C LEU A 183 -6.77 -8.29 -16.33
N LEU A 184 -5.72 -7.60 -15.90
CA LEU A 184 -4.78 -6.88 -16.77
C LEU A 184 -3.49 -7.68 -16.93
N THR A 185 -3.02 -7.86 -18.16
CA THR A 185 -1.73 -8.48 -18.49
C THR A 185 -0.78 -7.43 -19.05
N PHE A 186 0.33 -7.22 -18.35
CA PHE A 186 1.43 -6.34 -18.73
C PHE A 186 2.55 -7.17 -19.38
N ASP A 187 3.00 -6.76 -20.56
CA ASP A 187 3.97 -7.50 -21.36
C ASP A 187 5.45 -7.32 -20.95
N GLY A 188 5.75 -6.40 -20.02
CA GLY A 188 7.10 -5.94 -19.69
C GLY A 188 7.75 -5.03 -20.73
N LYS A 189 7.02 -4.56 -21.75
CA LYS A 189 7.49 -3.74 -22.88
C LYS A 189 6.59 -2.53 -23.18
N GLY A 190 5.65 -2.21 -22.30
CA GLY A 190 4.78 -1.04 -22.40
C GLY A 190 3.40 -1.27 -23.02
N LYS A 191 2.95 -2.52 -23.22
CA LYS A 191 1.57 -2.85 -23.66
C LYS A 191 0.76 -3.63 -22.62
N ILE A 192 -0.51 -3.24 -22.51
CA ILE A 192 -1.51 -3.91 -21.67
C ILE A 192 -2.59 -4.52 -22.55
N LYS A 193 -3.10 -5.68 -22.13
CA LYS A 193 -4.37 -6.23 -22.56
C LYS A 193 -5.10 -6.84 -21.39
N GLY A 194 -6.42 -6.95 -21.46
CA GLY A 194 -7.18 -7.55 -20.37
C GLY A 194 -8.67 -7.65 -20.62
N THR A 195 -9.38 -8.07 -19.58
CA THR A 195 -10.83 -8.08 -19.49
C THR A 195 -11.27 -7.33 -18.25
N PHE A 196 -12.50 -6.85 -18.25
CA PHE A 196 -13.11 -6.26 -17.07
C PHE A 196 -14.56 -6.69 -16.89
N SER A 197 -15.05 -6.57 -15.67
CA SER A 197 -16.44 -6.64 -15.29
C SER A 197 -16.66 -5.57 -14.24
N GLY A 198 -17.72 -4.79 -14.38
CA GLY A 198 -18.01 -3.71 -13.47
C GLY A 198 -19.50 -3.49 -13.31
N VAL A 199 -19.83 -2.69 -12.32
CA VAL A 199 -21.14 -2.08 -12.21
C VAL A 199 -20.91 -0.58 -12.32
N SER A 200 -21.58 0.06 -13.27
CA SER A 200 -21.68 1.51 -13.34
C SER A 200 -23.15 1.90 -13.30
N SER A 201 -23.50 2.86 -12.44
CA SER A 201 -24.90 3.31 -12.31
C SER A 201 -25.91 2.20 -11.98
N GLY A 202 -25.46 1.13 -11.32
CA GLY A 202 -26.28 -0.07 -11.07
C GLY A 202 -26.46 -1.00 -12.28
N VAL A 203 -25.84 -0.69 -13.42
CA VAL A 203 -25.84 -1.52 -14.63
C VAL A 203 -24.55 -2.33 -14.67
N PHE A 204 -24.68 -3.64 -14.88
CA PHE A 204 -23.54 -4.51 -15.07
C PHE A 204 -22.96 -4.37 -16.47
N GLU A 205 -21.65 -4.24 -16.56
CA GLU A 205 -20.90 -4.10 -17.80
C GLU A 205 -19.70 -5.04 -17.79
N SER A 206 -19.31 -5.52 -18.97
CA SER A 206 -18.09 -6.32 -19.12
C SER A 206 -17.51 -6.15 -20.51
N GLY A 207 -16.21 -6.33 -20.63
CA GLY A 207 -15.55 -6.11 -21.90
C GLY A 207 -14.08 -6.45 -21.88
N THR A 208 -13.40 -5.97 -22.93
CA THR A 208 -11.96 -6.09 -23.09
C THR A 208 -11.30 -4.73 -23.01
N VAL A 209 -10.04 -4.71 -22.62
CA VAL A 209 -9.20 -3.50 -22.63
C VAL A 209 -7.89 -3.79 -23.34
N THR A 210 -7.39 -2.78 -24.04
CA THR A 210 -5.99 -2.71 -24.49
C THR A 210 -5.38 -1.41 -24.00
N GLY A 211 -4.06 -1.29 -23.99
CA GLY A 211 -3.46 -0.07 -23.47
C GLY A 211 -1.95 -0.02 -23.53
N THR A 212 -1.42 1.05 -22.96
CA THR A 212 0.02 1.28 -22.79
C THR A 212 0.32 1.72 -21.39
N TYR A 213 1.57 1.54 -20.94
CA TYR A 213 2.01 1.98 -19.62
C TYR A 213 3.45 2.43 -19.60
N THR A 214 3.77 3.21 -18.56
CA THR A 214 5.09 3.71 -18.23
C THR A 214 5.40 3.43 -16.77
N VAL A 215 6.69 3.32 -16.44
CA VAL A 215 7.19 3.15 -15.07
C VAL A 215 8.36 4.11 -14.89
N ASN A 216 8.28 4.97 -13.88
CA ASN A 216 9.35 5.85 -13.46
C ASN A 216 10.38 5.07 -12.64
N ALA A 217 11.59 5.63 -12.51
CA ALA A 217 12.69 4.99 -11.78
C ALA A 217 12.37 4.77 -10.29
N ASP A 218 11.49 5.55 -9.68
CA ASP A 218 11.03 5.39 -8.30
C ASP A 218 9.91 4.35 -8.12
N GLY A 219 9.40 3.78 -9.22
CA GLY A 219 8.30 2.81 -9.17
C GLY A 219 6.92 3.44 -9.05
N HIS A 220 6.79 4.76 -9.25
CA HIS A 220 5.52 5.36 -9.66
C HIS A 220 5.36 5.23 -11.18
N GLY A 221 4.13 5.26 -11.71
CA GLY A 221 3.91 5.18 -13.15
C GLY A 221 2.47 5.46 -13.53
N SER A 222 2.14 5.23 -14.80
CA SER A 222 0.77 5.33 -15.28
C SER A 222 0.49 4.33 -16.39
N PHE A 223 -0.79 4.01 -16.57
CA PHE A 223 -1.29 3.30 -17.72
C PHE A 223 -2.57 3.92 -18.27
N SER A 224 -2.71 3.88 -19.59
CA SER A 224 -3.92 4.31 -20.29
C SER A 224 -4.54 3.10 -20.97
N LEU A 225 -5.85 2.94 -20.79
CA LEU A 225 -6.62 1.86 -21.38
C LEU A 225 -7.55 2.40 -22.49
N ILE A 226 -7.95 1.50 -23.37
CA ILE A 226 -9.00 1.65 -24.35
C ILE A 226 -9.90 0.44 -24.16
N ALA A 227 -11.09 0.68 -23.60
CA ALA A 227 -12.09 -0.34 -23.36
C ALA A 227 -12.97 -0.56 -24.60
N SER A 228 -13.59 -1.74 -24.69
CA SER A 228 -14.44 -2.12 -25.82
C SER A 228 -15.74 -1.31 -25.94
N ASP A 229 -16.14 -0.61 -24.88
CA ASP A 229 -17.24 0.37 -24.85
C ASP A 229 -16.81 1.77 -25.31
N GLY A 230 -15.53 1.98 -25.60
CA GLY A 230 -14.95 3.26 -26.00
C GLY A 230 -14.39 4.10 -24.85
N ALA A 231 -14.51 3.67 -23.58
CA ALA A 231 -13.93 4.39 -22.46
C ALA A 231 -12.38 4.37 -22.52
N THR A 232 -11.76 5.49 -22.17
CA THR A 232 -10.30 5.64 -22.23
C THR A 232 -9.69 6.07 -20.89
N PRO A 233 -9.80 5.25 -19.82
CA PRO A 233 -9.34 5.67 -18.52
C PRO A 233 -7.81 5.74 -18.47
N THR A 234 -7.28 6.72 -17.75
CA THR A 234 -5.86 6.86 -17.43
C THR A 234 -5.66 6.71 -15.93
N ILE A 235 -4.80 5.80 -15.53
CA ILE A 235 -4.58 5.39 -14.15
C ILE A 235 -3.13 5.65 -13.78
N ALA A 236 -2.88 6.42 -12.73
CA ALA A 236 -1.60 6.50 -12.05
C ALA A 236 -1.47 5.32 -11.06
N PHE A 237 -0.24 4.85 -10.84
CA PHE A 237 0.01 3.76 -9.90
C PHE A 237 1.34 3.89 -9.17
N ALA A 238 1.43 3.18 -8.05
CA ALA A 238 2.69 2.89 -7.36
C ALA A 238 2.87 1.37 -7.23
N LEU A 239 4.07 0.88 -7.55
CA LEU A 239 4.43 -0.53 -7.42
C LEU A 239 4.48 -0.94 -5.96
N ASN A 240 4.02 -2.14 -5.63
CA ASN A 240 4.14 -2.75 -4.31
C ASN A 240 4.85 -4.10 -4.40
N THR A 241 5.77 -4.33 -3.46
CA THR A 241 6.44 -5.60 -3.17
C THR A 241 7.09 -6.26 -4.38
N ALA A 242 8.37 -5.98 -4.59
CA ALA A 242 9.21 -6.42 -5.68
C ALA A 242 10.41 -7.25 -5.22
N LYS A 243 10.25 -8.03 -4.13
CA LYS A 243 11.29 -8.99 -3.73
C LYS A 243 11.55 -9.93 -4.92
N THR A 244 12.74 -9.82 -5.53
CA THR A 244 13.21 -10.46 -6.77
C THR A 244 12.75 -9.88 -8.12
N GLY A 245 12.40 -8.59 -8.17
CA GLY A 245 12.39 -7.80 -9.40
C GLY A 245 11.04 -7.66 -10.13
N LEU A 246 10.00 -8.42 -9.77
CA LEU A 246 8.65 -8.19 -10.29
C LEU A 246 7.73 -7.70 -9.18
N ALA A 247 6.95 -6.65 -9.45
CA ALA A 247 5.91 -6.18 -8.55
C ALA A 247 4.88 -7.28 -8.28
N LYS A 248 4.41 -7.37 -7.04
CA LYS A 248 3.33 -8.27 -6.63
C LYS A 248 1.98 -7.57 -6.52
N GLY A 249 1.98 -6.25 -6.54
CA GLY A 249 0.76 -5.47 -6.63
C GLY A 249 1.02 -4.04 -7.04
N LEU A 250 -0.07 -3.31 -7.26
CA LEU A 250 -0.11 -1.89 -7.56
C LEU A 250 -1.12 -1.25 -6.61
N GLN A 251 -0.81 -0.06 -6.12
CA GLN A 251 -1.81 0.89 -5.68
C GLN A 251 -2.16 1.78 -6.86
N VAL A 252 -3.45 2.10 -7.06
CA VAL A 252 -3.91 2.78 -8.28
C VAL A 252 -4.85 3.93 -7.98
N LEU A 253 -4.81 4.94 -8.84
CA LEU A 253 -5.67 6.12 -8.85
C LEU A 253 -5.99 6.49 -10.29
N GLU A 254 -7.27 6.54 -10.65
CA GLU A 254 -7.69 7.09 -11.94
C GLU A 254 -7.50 8.61 -11.98
N THR A 255 -7.07 9.10 -13.14
CA THR A 255 -6.70 10.49 -13.42
C THR A 255 -7.45 11.06 -14.62
N SER A 256 -8.31 10.27 -15.27
CA SER A 256 -9.21 10.69 -16.36
C SER A 256 -10.59 11.12 -15.89
N GLY A 257 -10.92 10.91 -14.61
CA GLY A 257 -12.22 11.27 -14.05
C GLY A 257 -12.46 12.77 -14.04
N SER A 258 -13.74 13.15 -14.01
CA SER A 258 -14.17 14.55 -13.88
C SER A 258 -15.15 14.67 -12.72
N GLY A 259 -15.26 15.87 -12.15
CA GLY A 259 -16.20 16.15 -11.07
C GLY A 259 -15.66 15.88 -9.67
N ASN A 260 -16.59 15.76 -8.71
CA ASN A 260 -16.30 15.59 -7.30
C ASN A 260 -16.23 14.10 -6.89
N SER A 261 -15.43 13.32 -7.63
CA SER A 261 -15.22 11.91 -7.37
C SER A 261 -13.77 11.51 -7.60
N VAL A 262 -13.34 10.43 -6.96
CA VAL A 262 -12.05 9.79 -7.23
C VAL A 262 -12.24 8.29 -7.38
N HIS A 263 -11.60 7.69 -8.38
CA HIS A 263 -11.55 6.23 -8.52
C HIS A 263 -10.19 5.72 -8.07
N SER A 264 -10.17 4.83 -7.08
CA SER A 264 -8.91 4.30 -6.57
C SER A 264 -9.06 2.86 -6.08
N GLY A 265 -7.93 2.20 -5.88
CA GLY A 265 -7.94 0.81 -5.43
C GLY A 265 -6.58 0.16 -5.55
N THR A 266 -6.59 -1.14 -5.86
CA THR A 266 -5.38 -1.97 -5.87
C THR A 266 -5.42 -2.99 -7.00
N ALA A 267 -4.25 -3.34 -7.51
CA ALA A 267 -4.05 -4.51 -8.34
C ALA A 267 -3.16 -5.52 -7.62
N VAL A 268 -3.48 -6.81 -7.71
CA VAL A 268 -2.71 -7.90 -7.09
C VAL A 268 -2.30 -8.89 -8.18
N LYS A 269 -1.02 -9.27 -8.18
CA LYS A 269 -0.48 -10.23 -9.14
C LYS A 269 -1.14 -11.61 -8.96
N GLN A 270 -1.50 -12.22 -10.07
CA GLN A 270 -2.01 -13.60 -10.17
C GLN A 270 -0.88 -14.62 -10.25
#